data_AF-X1NEB1-F1
#
_entry.id   AF-X1NEB1-F1
#
_cell.length_a   1.000
_cell.length_b   1.000
_cell.length_c   1.000
_cell.angle_alpha   90.00
_cell.angle_beta   90.00
_cell.angle_gamma   90.00
#
_symmetry.space_group_name_H-M   'P 1'
#
loop_
_entity.id
_entity.type
_entity.pdbx_description
1 polymer ?
#
loop_
_entity_poly.entity_id
_entity_poly.type
_entity_poly.pdbx_seq_one_letter_code
_entity_poly.pdbx_strand_id
1 'polypeptide(L)' 'IRTTNIIERSFREVRRRVRPMTCFENDASVARIIFGVMSHLNKSWKDKPIKEFTFTQKA' A
#
# COMPACT_ATOMS: atom_id res chain seq x y z
N ILE A 1 -2.30 4.84 18.75
CA ILE A 1 -2.67 5.99 17.88
C ILE A 1 -3.16 5.42 16.54
N ARG A 2 -4.44 5.63 16.21
CA ARG A 2 -5.06 5.15 14.96
C ARG A 2 -5.08 6.32 13.98
N THR A 3 -4.18 6.32 13.02
CA THR A 3 -4.13 7.37 12.02
C THR A 3 -5.14 7.07 10.91
N THR A 4 -5.87 8.10 10.48
CA THR A 4 -6.78 8.07 9.33
C THR A 4 -6.03 8.20 8.00
N ASN A 5 -4.73 8.49 8.05
CA ASN A 5 -3.88 8.66 6.88
C ASN A 5 -3.73 7.35 6.10
N ILE A 6 -4.10 7.42 4.82
CA ILE A 6 -4.11 6.31 3.88
C ILE A 6 -2.68 5.80 3.61
N ILE A 7 -1.68 6.67 3.56
CA ILE A 7 -0.28 6.32 3.30
C ILE A 7 0.28 5.47 4.44
N GLU A 8 0.08 5.89 5.70
CA GLU A 8 0.50 5.10 6.85
C GLU A 8 -0.23 3.77 6.95
N ARG A 9 -1.50 3.72 6.52
CA ARG A 9 -2.25 2.46 6.42
C ARG A 9 -1.60 1.53 5.39
N SER A 10 -1.19 2.03 4.24
CA SER A 10 -0.48 1.25 3.22
C SER A 10 0.84 0.68 3.74
N PHE A 11 1.65 1.49 4.43
CA PHE A 11 2.90 1.00 5.03
C PHE A 11 2.68 -0.01 6.17
N ARG A 12 1.61 0.15 6.94
CA ARG A 12 1.20 -0.83 7.95
C ARG A 12 0.83 -2.17 7.33
N GLU A 13 0.17 -2.16 6.18
CA GLU A 13 -0.18 -3.37 5.42
C GLU A 13 1.08 -4.14 5.00
N VAL A 14 2.09 -3.44 4.47
CA VAL A 14 3.40 -4.02 4.14
C VAL A 14 4.05 -4.59 5.41
N ARG A 15 4.13 -3.81 6.49
CA ARG A 15 4.76 -4.22 7.75
C ARG A 15 4.09 -5.45 8.37
N ARG A 16 2.77 -5.58 8.23
CA ARG A 16 2.02 -6.76 8.70
C ARG A 16 2.44 -8.04 7.97
N ARG A 17 2.68 -7.96 6.66
CA ARG A 17 3.05 -9.14 5.85
C ARG A 17 4.49 -9.57 6.04
N VAL A 18 5.40 -8.62 6.31
CA VAL A 18 6.81 -8.92 6.58
C VAL A 18 7.08 -9.31 8.04
N ARG A 19 6.19 -8.99 8.97
CA ARG A 19 6.35 -9.30 10.41
C ARG A 19 6.69 -10.77 10.74
N PRO A 20 6.10 -11.80 10.10
CA PRO A 20 6.50 -13.18 10.36
C PRO A 20 7.79 -13.62 9.63
N MET A 21 8.30 -12.85 8.68
CA MET A 21 9.43 -13.23 7.81
C MET A 21 10.76 -12.70 8.39
N THR A 22 11.12 -13.14 9.59
CA THR A 22 12.30 -12.72 10.39
C THR A 22 13.55 -12.28 9.61
N CYS A 23 13.86 -12.92 8.48
CA CYS A 23 14.84 -12.47 7.49
C CYS A 23 14.34 -12.69 6.06
N PHE A 24 14.84 -11.89 5.12
CA PHE A 24 14.65 -12.09 3.68
C PHE A 24 15.92 -12.69 3.08
N GLU A 25 15.74 -13.69 2.20
CA GLU A 25 16.84 -14.32 1.45
C GLU A 25 17.52 -13.34 0.47
N ASN A 26 16.74 -12.44 -0.14
CA ASN A 26 17.22 -11.47 -1.11
C ASN A 26 16.32 -10.23 -1.21
N ASP A 27 16.90 -9.12 -1.69
CA ASP A 27 16.19 -7.84 -1.89
C ASP A 27 15.04 -7.96 -2.89
N ALA A 28 15.16 -8.84 -3.89
CA ALA A 28 14.11 -9.09 -4.86
C ALA A 28 12.83 -9.66 -4.21
N SER A 29 12.96 -10.42 -3.12
CA SER A 29 11.82 -11.02 -2.43
C SER A 29 11.02 -9.99 -1.65
N VAL A 30 11.70 -9.07 -0.95
CA VAL A 30 11.01 -7.95 -0.29
C VAL A 30 10.39 -6.99 -1.32
N ALA A 31 11.09 -6.72 -2.43
CA ALA A 31 10.55 -5.90 -3.51
C ALA A 31 9.24 -6.46 -4.09
N ARG A 32 9.15 -7.79 -4.28
CA ARG A 32 7.91 -8.45 -4.74
C ARG A 32 6.75 -8.28 -3.76
N ILE A 33 7.01 -8.39 -2.45
CA ILE A 33 5.98 -8.20 -1.42
C ILE A 33 5.46 -6.76 -1.45
N ILE A 34 6.37 -5.78 -1.50
CA ILE A 34 6.04 -4.36 -1.56
C ILE A 34 5.21 -4.09 -2.83
N PHE A 35 5.70 -4.54 -3.99
CA PHE A 35 5.00 -4.36 -5.26
C PHE A 35 3.60 -4.99 -5.25
N GLY A 36 3.46 -6.20 -4.71
CA GLY A 36 2.17 -6.88 -4.62
C GLY A 36 1.16 -6.12 -3.75
N VAL A 37 1.60 -5.58 -2.61
CA VAL A 37 0.74 -4.77 -1.73
C VAL A 37 0.33 -3.47 -2.41
N MET A 38 1.29 -2.73 -2.97
CA MET A 38 1.01 -1.45 -3.64
C MET A 38 0.10 -1.63 -4.87
N SER A 39 0.33 -2.67 -5.67
CA SER A 39 -0.52 -2.98 -6.83
C SER A 39 -1.95 -3.35 -6.42
N HIS A 40 -2.12 -4.12 -5.34
CA HIS A 40 -3.44 -4.43 -4.79
C HIS A 40 -4.19 -3.20 -4.27
N LEU A 41 -3.48 -2.31 -3.58
CA LEU A 41 -4.05 -1.04 -3.11
C LEU A 41 -4.44 -0.12 -4.27
N ASN A 42 -3.57 0.01 -5.28
CA ASN A 42 -3.85 0.79 -6.48
C ASN A 42 -5.07 0.27 -7.24
N LYS A 43 -5.25 -1.06 -7.36
CA LYS A 43 -6.46 -1.65 -7.95
C LYS A 43 -7.70 -1.30 -7.12
N SER A 44 -7.64 -1.48 -5.80
CA SER A 44 -8.75 -1.16 -4.89
C SER A 44 -9.17 0.31 -4.95
N TRP A 45 -8.23 1.24 -5.15
CA TRP A 45 -8.52 2.67 -5.28
C TRP A 45 -9.00 3.10 -6.67
N LYS A 46 -8.69 2.35 -7.73
CA LYS A 46 -9.29 2.57 -9.05
C LYS A 46 -10.79 2.31 -9.03
N ASP A 47 -11.22 1.25 -8.34
CA ASP A 47 -12.64 0.89 -8.23
C ASP A 47 -13.40 1.82 -7.27
N LYS A 48 -12.68 2.45 -6.33
CA LYS A 48 -13.23 3.42 -5.35
C LYS A 48 -12.28 4.61 -5.22
N PRO A 49 -12.38 5.61 -6.14
CA PRO A 49 -11.51 6.78 -6.09
C PRO A 49 -11.68 7.51 -4.77
N ILE A 50 -10.55 7.84 -4.15
CA ILE A 50 -10.54 8.60 -2.90
C ILE A 50 -10.93 10.04 -3.24
N LYS A 51 -12.12 10.44 -2.78
CA LYS A 51 -12.70 11.76 -3.10
C LYS A 51 -11.78 12.93 -2.72
N GLU A 52 -11.02 12.78 -1.64
CA GLU A 52 -10.10 13.81 -1.12
C GLU A 52 -8.84 14.03 -1.98
N PHE A 53 -8.39 13.02 -2.73
CA PHE A 53 -7.23 13.12 -3.62
C PHE A 53 -7.59 13.35 -5.09
N THR A 54 -8.88 13.22 -5.42
CA THR A 54 -9.37 13.48 -6.78
C THR A 54 -9.68 14.96 -6.91
N PHE A 55 -8.64 15.81 -6.92
CA PHE A 55 -8.80 17.14 -7.50
C PHE A 55 -9.25 16.93 -8.93
N THR A 56 -10.53 17.21 -9.17
CA THR A 56 -11.17 17.11 -10.46
C THR A 56 -10.42 18.07 -11.38
N GLN A 57 -9.53 17.57 -12.23
CA GLN A 57 -9.20 18.27 -13.47
C GLN A 57 -10.45 18.16 -14.35
N LYS A 58 -11.39 19.08 -14.12
CA LYS A 58 -12.47 19.38 -15.05
C LYS A 58 -11.80 20.09 -16.22
N ALA A 59 -11.74 19.42 -17.36
CA ALA A 59 -11.68 20.08 -18.66
C ALA A 59 -13.10 20.56 -19.03
#